data_AF-A0A2Z4J7R2-F1
#
_entry.id   AF-A0A2Z4J7R2-F1
#
_cell.length_a   1.000
_cell.length_b   1.000
_cell.length_c   1.000
_cell.angle_alpha   90.00
_cell.angle_beta   90.00
_cell.angle_gamma   90.00
#
_symmetry.space_group_name_H-M   'P 1'
#
loop_
_entity.id
_entity.type
_entity.pdbx_description
1 polymer ?
#
loop_
_entity_poly.entity_id
_entity_poly.type
_entity_poly.pdbx_seq_one_letter_code
_entity_poly.pdbx_strand_id
1 'polypeptide(L)'
;MTTTSAPASEPLTRQVSHHVSQSVFDGSRLRVVLLVDVNDGAQQQFLEAYEQLCNQVASVPGHVSDQLCQSIENPSQWLITSEWESAPPFLTWVNSEEHVRMVEPLHSCVRDTRSLRFHIVRETGGPAASAESGDRRLQTSPRIGDGVIRHALTFTVKPGSEKAVAKILADYASPDPQVDDATRLIRTSLFMHGNRVVRAIEVRGDLLAALRHVARQPEVRAVEEAINPYLEQHRDLDDPESARVFFTRAALPAVHHVTSDEASPDAVRHALYYPAVEGGGMRLAELLAQQDEVAARDPHSPVLHSTIFQRDDVVVRLVDVRDAIDTDPVQVLGLTDRARAAEVTALLDGDVLGADAAALLDSAPAGLLTLARMELVTDRRSPRA
;
A
#
# COMPACT_ATOMS: atom_id res chain seq x y z
N MET A 1 61.58 -14.22 -26.50
CA MET A 1 60.80 -14.06 -25.26
C MET A 1 59.33 -14.12 -25.65
N THR A 2 58.66 -15.18 -25.23
CA THR A 2 57.25 -15.47 -25.45
C THR A 2 56.40 -14.53 -24.60
N THR A 3 55.59 -13.69 -25.22
CA THR A 3 54.54 -12.92 -24.54
C THR A 3 53.26 -13.74 -24.54
N THR A 4 52.99 -14.39 -23.41
CA THR A 4 51.73 -15.06 -23.12
C THR A 4 50.62 -14.03 -22.96
N SER A 5 49.65 -14.02 -23.88
CA SER A 5 48.41 -13.27 -23.76
C SER A 5 47.52 -13.88 -22.67
N ALA A 6 47.16 -13.09 -21.67
CA ALA A 6 46.10 -13.45 -20.72
C ALA A 6 44.74 -13.42 -21.43
N PRO A 7 43.80 -14.33 -21.14
CA PRO A 7 42.48 -14.30 -21.76
C PRO A 7 41.69 -13.10 -21.22
N ALA A 8 40.98 -12.42 -22.12
CA ALA A 8 40.01 -11.40 -21.76
C ALA A 8 38.91 -12.03 -20.90
N SER A 9 38.72 -11.52 -19.69
CA SER A 9 37.60 -11.89 -18.84
C SER A 9 36.29 -11.58 -19.57
N GLU A 10 35.47 -12.61 -19.78
CA GLU A 10 34.11 -12.45 -20.29
C GLU A 10 33.32 -11.51 -19.36
N PRO A 11 32.45 -10.64 -19.91
CA PRO A 11 31.57 -9.83 -19.09
C PRO A 11 30.66 -10.78 -18.33
N LEU A 12 30.79 -10.80 -17.01
CA LEU A 12 29.88 -11.49 -16.11
C LEU A 12 28.50 -10.87 -16.37
N THR A 13 27.68 -11.51 -17.22
CA THR A 13 26.24 -11.25 -17.30
C THR A 13 25.70 -11.58 -15.92
N ARG A 14 25.66 -10.55 -15.07
CA ARG A 14 24.99 -10.58 -13.78
C ARG A 14 23.54 -10.92 -14.12
N GLN A 15 23.15 -12.18 -13.93
CA GLN A 15 21.75 -12.58 -13.90
C GLN A 15 21.09 -11.63 -12.90
N VAL A 16 20.37 -10.65 -13.41
CA VAL A 16 19.56 -9.76 -12.58
C VAL A 16 18.37 -10.62 -12.22
N SER A 17 18.37 -11.16 -10.99
CA SER A 17 17.20 -11.81 -10.41
C SER A 17 16.00 -10.88 -10.59
N HIS A 18 14.92 -11.40 -11.16
CA HIS A 18 13.67 -10.68 -11.38
C HIS A 18 12.85 -10.55 -10.09
N HIS A 19 13.27 -11.24 -9.03
CA HIS A 19 12.74 -11.15 -7.67
C HIS A 19 12.82 -9.72 -7.13
N VAL A 20 11.65 -9.08 -7.09
CA VAL A 20 11.39 -7.83 -6.39
C VAL A 20 10.79 -8.13 -5.02
N SER A 21 11.36 -7.56 -3.98
CA SER A 21 10.80 -7.54 -2.61
C SER A 21 10.76 -6.11 -2.07
N GLN A 22 9.56 -5.65 -1.75
CA GLN A 22 9.28 -4.36 -1.13
C GLN A 22 8.44 -4.62 0.11
N SER A 23 8.98 -4.32 1.29
CA SER A 23 8.29 -4.60 2.56
C SER A 23 8.58 -3.49 3.55
N VAL A 24 7.54 -3.03 4.25
CA VAL A 24 7.65 -2.05 5.34
C VAL A 24 8.10 -2.69 6.67
N PHE A 25 8.15 -4.03 6.72
CA PHE A 25 8.43 -4.82 7.92
C PHE A 25 9.92 -5.16 8.13
N ASP A 26 10.84 -4.47 7.45
CA ASP A 26 12.28 -4.74 7.57
C ASP A 26 12.96 -4.04 8.77
N GLY A 27 12.21 -3.20 9.48
CA GLY A 27 12.70 -2.41 10.61
C GLY A 27 13.57 -1.22 10.19
N SER A 28 13.61 -0.87 8.91
CA SER A 28 14.37 0.30 8.44
C SER A 28 13.69 1.59 8.86
N ARG A 29 14.50 2.58 9.27
CA ARG A 29 14.02 3.93 9.55
C ARG A 29 13.36 4.54 8.33
N LEU A 30 12.26 5.25 8.58
CA LEU A 30 11.47 5.91 7.54
C LEU A 30 11.72 7.42 7.60
N ARG A 31 12.00 8.01 6.44
CA ARG A 31 11.98 9.45 6.19
C ARG A 31 10.74 9.78 5.37
N VAL A 32 9.89 10.63 5.90
CA VAL A 32 8.77 11.24 5.19
C VAL A 32 9.16 12.67 4.83
N VAL A 33 8.90 13.05 3.60
CA VAL A 33 9.17 14.37 3.04
C VAL A 33 7.83 14.91 2.54
N LEU A 34 7.32 15.95 3.19
CA LEU A 34 6.10 16.62 2.80
C LEU A 34 6.46 17.97 2.20
N LEU A 35 6.32 18.08 0.88
CA LEU A 35 6.41 19.34 0.17
C LEU A 35 5.07 20.06 0.29
N VAL A 36 5.12 21.35 0.62
CA VAL A 36 3.94 22.16 0.90
C VAL A 36 4.04 23.46 0.11
N ASP A 37 2.98 23.77 -0.65
CA ASP A 37 2.81 25.10 -1.27
C ASP A 37 1.80 25.89 -0.44
N VAL A 38 2.24 26.95 0.22
CA VAL A 38 1.45 27.76 1.15
C VAL A 38 0.78 28.91 0.40
N ASN A 39 -0.49 29.17 0.72
CA ASN A 39 -1.26 30.28 0.17
C ASN A 39 -0.57 31.62 0.46
N ASP A 40 -0.64 32.55 -0.50
CA ASP A 40 -0.01 33.85 -0.35
C ASP A 40 -0.65 34.63 0.81
N GLY A 41 0.17 35.05 1.78
CA GLY A 41 -0.28 35.73 3.00
C GLY A 41 -0.63 34.79 4.16
N ALA A 42 -0.65 33.47 3.96
CA ALA A 42 -0.95 32.48 4.99
C ALA A 42 0.29 31.93 5.71
N GLN A 43 1.50 32.41 5.40
CA GLN A 43 2.76 31.85 5.91
C GLN A 43 2.85 31.85 7.44
N GLN A 44 2.44 32.95 8.09
CA GLN A 44 2.45 33.04 9.55
C GLN A 44 1.43 32.08 10.19
N GLN A 45 0.23 32.01 9.63
CA GLN A 45 -0.81 31.09 10.09
C GLN A 45 -0.37 29.62 9.94
N PHE A 46 0.29 29.29 8.83
CA PHE A 46 0.87 27.97 8.58
C PHE A 46 1.94 27.63 9.62
N LEU A 47 2.85 28.55 9.94
CA LEU A 47 3.88 28.35 10.94
C LEU A 47 3.28 28.07 12.32
N GLU A 48 2.31 28.87 12.76
CA GLU A 48 1.63 28.70 14.05
C GLU A 48 0.87 27.37 14.12
N ALA A 49 0.18 27.00 13.04
CA ALA A 49 -0.51 25.71 12.96
C ALA A 49 0.48 24.53 12.97
N TYR A 50 1.62 24.66 12.31
CA TYR A 50 2.67 23.63 12.34
C TYR A 50 3.28 23.47 13.74
N GLU A 51 3.58 24.56 14.44
CA GLU A 51 4.14 24.51 15.80
C GLU A 51 3.20 23.80 16.78
N GLN A 52 1.89 23.96 16.61
CA GLN A 52 0.90 23.20 17.38
C GLN A 52 0.91 21.71 17.03
N LEU A 53 1.09 21.39 15.74
CA LEU A 53 1.13 20.01 15.25
C LEU A 53 2.39 19.27 15.72
N CYS A 54 3.58 19.88 15.63
CA CYS A 54 4.83 19.18 15.98
C CYS A 54 4.89 18.79 17.46
N ASN A 55 4.25 19.58 18.34
CA ASN A 55 4.13 19.24 19.76
C ASN A 55 3.29 17.98 20.01
N GLN A 56 2.31 17.71 19.14
CA GLN A 56 1.45 16.53 19.24
C GLN A 56 2.14 15.32 18.60
N VAL A 57 2.72 15.49 17.40
CA VAL A 57 3.43 14.41 16.68
C VAL A 57 4.60 13.85 17.50
N ALA A 58 5.30 14.70 18.28
CA ALA A 58 6.41 14.27 19.13
C ALA A 58 6.02 13.21 20.20
N SER A 59 4.73 13.08 20.54
CA SER A 59 4.23 12.03 21.45
C SER A 59 3.77 10.76 20.75
N VAL A 60 3.77 10.72 19.41
CA VAL A 60 3.31 9.57 18.65
C VAL A 60 4.36 8.46 18.72
N PRO A 61 3.99 7.21 19.06
CA PRO A 61 4.91 6.09 19.10
C PRO A 61 5.67 5.92 17.79
N GLY A 62 6.98 5.73 17.89
CA GLY A 62 7.89 5.53 16.76
C GLY A 62 8.28 6.80 16.00
N HIS A 63 7.76 7.98 16.37
CA HIS A 63 8.28 9.25 15.86
C HIS A 63 9.67 9.53 16.43
N VAL A 64 10.57 10.10 15.61
CA VAL A 64 11.94 10.42 16.00
C VAL A 64 12.23 11.92 15.95
N SER A 65 11.90 12.58 14.84
CA SER A 65 12.09 14.04 14.71
C SER A 65 11.32 14.62 13.54
N ASP A 66 11.02 15.92 13.61
CA ASP A 66 10.55 16.72 12.48
C ASP A 66 11.46 17.93 12.26
N GLN A 67 11.51 18.40 11.01
CA GLN A 67 12.14 19.67 10.64
C GLN A 67 11.23 20.40 9.65
N LEU A 68 10.94 21.65 9.94
CA LEU A 68 10.29 22.57 9.01
C LEU A 68 11.34 23.41 8.31
N CYS A 69 11.24 23.49 6.99
CA CYS A 69 12.12 24.25 6.12
C CYS A 69 11.28 25.15 5.21
N GLN A 70 11.78 26.35 4.94
CA GLN A 70 11.22 27.25 3.94
C GLN A 70 12.24 27.39 2.81
N SER A 71 11.76 27.39 1.56
CA SER A 71 12.63 27.58 0.40
C SER A 71 13.21 28.99 0.39
N ILE A 72 14.51 29.09 0.13
CA ILE A 72 15.23 30.37 -0.03
C ILE A 72 14.94 31.03 -1.38
N GLU A 73 14.45 30.27 -2.36
CA GLU A 73 14.19 30.74 -3.72
C GLU A 73 12.73 31.15 -3.91
N ASN A 74 11.81 30.43 -3.26
CA ASN A 74 10.38 30.70 -3.32
C ASN A 74 9.76 30.60 -1.90
N PRO A 75 9.51 31.73 -1.22
CA PRO A 75 8.99 31.74 0.15
C PRO A 75 7.61 31.09 0.35
N SER A 76 6.85 30.83 -0.71
CA SER A 76 5.58 30.09 -0.64
C SER A 76 5.80 28.57 -0.60
N GLN A 77 7.01 28.09 -0.93
CA GLN A 77 7.35 26.66 -0.88
C GLN A 77 8.03 26.30 0.45
N TRP A 78 7.47 25.28 1.11
CA TRP A 78 7.93 24.75 2.38
C TRP A 78 8.15 23.24 2.28
N LEU A 79 8.98 22.73 3.19
CA LEU A 79 9.33 21.33 3.30
C LEU A 79 9.24 20.92 4.77
N ILE A 80 8.48 19.86 5.06
CA ILE A 80 8.53 19.17 6.35
C ILE A 80 9.25 17.85 6.12
N THR A 81 10.32 17.59 6.87
CA THR A 81 10.91 16.26 6.94
C THR A 81 10.57 15.63 8.28
N SER A 82 10.03 14.42 8.26
CA SER A 82 9.68 13.65 9.45
C SER A 82 10.43 12.32 9.44
N GLU A 83 10.98 11.94 10.58
CA GLU A 83 11.75 10.70 10.74
C GLU A 83 11.07 9.79 11.75
N TRP A 84 10.98 8.51 11.42
CA TRP A 84 10.33 7.48 12.22
C TRP A 84 11.26 6.28 12.39
N GLU A 85 11.11 5.57 13.50
CA GLU A 85 11.88 4.36 13.81
C GLU A 85 11.70 3.29 12.73
N SER A 86 10.50 3.21 12.15
CA SER A 86 10.14 2.33 11.06
C SER A 86 8.86 2.81 10.37
N ALA A 87 8.49 2.15 9.27
CA ALA A 87 7.27 2.48 8.54
C ALA A 87 5.94 2.08 9.24
N PRO A 88 5.82 0.96 9.97
CA PRO A 88 4.56 0.58 10.61
C PRO A 88 3.97 1.63 11.57
N PRO A 89 4.72 2.23 12.53
CA PRO A 89 4.16 3.25 13.43
C PRO A 89 3.65 4.48 12.68
N PHE A 90 4.39 4.93 11.66
CA PHE A 90 3.96 6.01 10.77
C PHE A 90 2.67 5.66 10.02
N LEU A 91 2.56 4.45 9.46
CA LEU A 91 1.38 4.01 8.72
C LEU A 91 0.16 3.90 9.64
N THR A 92 0.32 3.43 10.87
CA THR A 92 -0.74 3.43 11.88
C THR A 92 -1.21 4.86 12.16
N TRP A 93 -0.27 5.79 12.40
CA TRP A 93 -0.61 7.17 12.70
C TRP A 93 -1.26 7.90 11.52
N VAL A 94 -0.66 7.88 10.32
CA VAL A 94 -1.13 8.66 9.15
C VAL A 94 -2.53 8.21 8.68
N ASN A 95 -2.91 6.97 8.96
CA ASN A 95 -4.22 6.42 8.64
C ASN A 95 -5.26 6.61 9.77
N SER A 96 -4.88 7.16 10.92
CA SER A 96 -5.79 7.33 12.06
C SER A 96 -6.71 8.56 11.91
N GLU A 97 -7.85 8.54 12.59
CA GLU A 97 -8.70 9.74 12.77
C GLU A 97 -7.99 10.82 13.60
N GLU A 98 -7.01 10.45 14.43
CA GLU A 98 -6.16 11.40 15.15
C GLU A 98 -5.36 12.26 14.17
N HIS A 99 -4.69 11.64 13.19
CA HIS A 99 -3.98 12.37 12.15
C HIS A 99 -4.91 13.29 11.36
N VAL A 100 -6.09 12.80 10.94
CA VAL A 100 -7.07 13.62 10.19
C VAL A 100 -7.43 14.91 10.94
N ARG A 101 -7.69 14.81 12.25
CA ARG A 101 -7.97 15.98 13.11
C ARG A 101 -6.74 16.86 13.29
N MET A 102 -5.57 16.24 13.46
CA MET A 102 -4.32 16.96 13.72
C MET A 102 -3.89 17.84 12.54
N VAL A 103 -4.06 17.37 11.30
CA VAL A 103 -3.70 18.14 10.10
C VAL A 103 -4.78 19.13 9.65
N GLU A 104 -5.99 19.07 10.20
CA GLU A 104 -7.12 19.93 9.85
C GLU A 104 -6.78 21.43 9.78
N PRO A 105 -6.06 22.01 10.77
CA PRO A 105 -5.72 23.43 10.75
C PRO A 105 -4.84 23.86 9.56
N LEU A 106 -4.03 22.94 9.02
CA LEU A 106 -3.10 23.23 7.92
C LEU A 106 -3.81 23.39 6.58
N HIS A 107 -4.96 22.75 6.36
CA HIS A 107 -5.59 22.72 5.03
C HIS A 107 -5.98 24.10 4.52
N SER A 108 -6.46 24.98 5.40
CA SER A 108 -6.83 26.37 5.03
C SER A 108 -5.63 27.20 4.53
N CYS A 109 -4.42 26.85 4.96
CA CYS A 109 -3.20 27.58 4.65
C CYS A 109 -2.51 27.08 3.37
N VAL A 110 -2.87 25.91 2.87
CA VAL A 110 -2.07 25.17 1.89
C VAL A 110 -2.82 25.03 0.57
N ARG A 111 -2.12 25.32 -0.53
CA ARG A 111 -2.61 25.19 -1.90
C ARG A 111 -2.44 23.77 -2.42
N ASP A 112 -1.28 23.16 -2.19
CA ASP A 112 -0.97 21.80 -2.61
C ASP A 112 0.00 21.13 -1.63
N THR A 113 -0.10 19.81 -1.53
CA THR A 113 0.81 18.99 -0.75
C THR A 113 1.29 17.79 -1.55
N ARG A 114 2.54 17.41 -1.33
CA ARG A 114 3.10 16.17 -1.88
C ARG A 114 3.88 15.43 -0.82
N SER A 115 3.35 14.28 -0.39
CA SER A 115 4.01 13.38 0.55
C SER A 115 4.85 12.35 -0.19
N LEU A 116 6.13 12.28 0.16
CA LEU A 116 7.10 11.32 -0.34
C LEU A 116 7.67 10.53 0.84
N ARG A 117 8.02 9.27 0.60
CA ARG A 117 8.43 8.32 1.65
C ARG A 117 9.67 7.58 1.20
N PHE A 118 10.68 7.54 2.07
CA PHE A 118 11.99 6.97 1.77
C PHE A 118 12.48 6.17 2.96
N HIS A 119 13.05 5.00 2.72
CA HIS A 119 13.83 4.31 3.76
C HIS A 119 15.21 4.97 3.85
N ILE A 120 15.73 5.12 5.05
CA ILE A 120 17.06 5.67 5.24
C ILE A 120 18.09 4.57 5.01
N VAL A 121 18.83 4.67 3.90
CA VAL A 121 19.79 3.65 3.49
C VAL A 121 21.17 3.90 4.10
N ARG A 122 21.65 5.15 4.07
CA ARG A 122 22.97 5.55 4.62
C ARG A 122 22.86 6.93 5.27
N GLU A 123 23.67 7.17 6.29
CA GLU A 123 23.80 8.45 6.97
C GLU A 123 25.30 8.80 7.07
N THR A 124 25.64 10.09 7.02
CA THR A 124 27.00 10.57 7.27
C THR A 124 27.02 11.40 8.55
N GLY A 125 27.93 11.09 9.48
CA GLY A 125 28.22 11.97 10.63
C GLY A 125 27.15 12.10 11.72
N GLY A 126 26.17 11.19 11.80
CA GLY A 126 25.25 11.16 12.93
C GLY A 126 25.96 10.84 14.26
N PRO A 127 25.29 10.99 15.42
CA PRO A 127 25.79 10.51 16.74
C PRO A 127 26.03 8.98 16.82
N ALA A 128 26.07 8.30 15.67
CA ALA A 128 26.36 6.89 15.42
C ALA A 128 27.86 6.57 15.30
N ALA A 129 28.77 7.51 15.58
CA ALA A 129 30.18 7.16 15.82
C ALA A 129 30.38 6.53 17.23
N SER A 130 29.37 6.62 18.11
CA SER A 130 29.47 6.22 19.52
C SER A 130 28.25 5.49 20.07
N ALA A 131 27.22 5.19 19.27
CA ALA A 131 26.08 4.39 19.70
C ALA A 131 26.31 2.93 19.31
N GLU A 132 26.36 2.05 20.29
CA GLU A 132 26.43 0.60 20.09
C GLU A 132 25.32 0.11 19.14
N SER A 133 25.71 -0.81 18.28
CA SER A 133 25.07 -1.27 17.03
C SER A 133 23.74 -2.04 17.20
N GLY A 134 22.83 -1.59 18.07
CA GLY A 134 21.56 -2.27 18.38
C GLY A 134 20.32 -1.66 17.72
N ASP A 135 20.13 -0.33 17.79
CA ASP A 135 18.82 0.30 17.52
C ASP A 135 18.68 1.02 16.17
N ARG A 136 19.78 1.37 15.49
CA ARG A 136 19.73 2.14 14.22
C ARG A 136 19.93 1.21 13.02
N ARG A 137 18.94 0.38 12.71
CA ARG A 137 19.04 -0.61 11.63
C ARG A 137 18.87 0.05 10.26
N LEU A 138 19.98 0.50 9.67
CA LEU A 138 20.03 0.88 8.26
C LEU A 138 19.97 -0.38 7.37
N GLN A 139 19.43 -0.22 6.15
CA GLN A 139 19.37 -1.32 5.18
C GLN A 139 20.77 -1.86 4.85
N THR A 140 20.95 -3.18 4.84
CA THR A 140 22.25 -3.78 4.49
C THR A 140 22.57 -3.62 3.00
N SER A 141 21.56 -3.77 2.13
CA SER A 141 21.67 -3.65 0.67
C SER A 141 20.53 -2.81 0.08
N PRO A 142 20.76 -2.09 -1.05
CA PRO A 142 19.70 -1.40 -1.76
C PRO A 142 18.63 -2.37 -2.27
N ARG A 143 17.35 -1.96 -2.22
CA ARG A 143 16.25 -2.70 -2.82
C ARG A 143 16.19 -2.48 -4.32
N ILE A 144 15.84 -3.52 -5.06
CA ILE A 144 15.54 -3.47 -6.49
C ILE A 144 14.01 -3.57 -6.63
N GLY A 145 13.40 -2.55 -7.22
CA GLY A 145 11.97 -2.49 -7.49
C GLY A 145 11.67 -2.59 -8.99
N ASP A 146 10.40 -2.83 -9.30
CA ASP A 146 9.86 -2.85 -10.67
C ASP A 146 9.39 -1.48 -11.17
N GLY A 147 9.53 -0.44 -10.34
CA GLY A 147 9.08 0.93 -10.66
C GLY A 147 7.56 1.10 -10.65
N VAL A 148 6.81 0.14 -10.09
CA VAL A 148 5.35 0.19 -10.00
C VAL A 148 4.94 0.50 -8.56
N ILE A 149 4.21 1.59 -8.39
CA ILE A 149 3.53 1.96 -7.14
C ILE A 149 2.21 1.19 -7.07
N ARG A 150 1.99 0.53 -5.94
CA ARG A 150 0.79 -0.24 -5.65
C ARG A 150 0.00 0.44 -4.54
N HIS A 151 -1.27 0.69 -4.79
CA HIS A 151 -2.16 1.28 -3.81
C HIS A 151 -3.55 0.66 -3.93
N ALA A 152 -4.30 0.62 -2.85
CA ALA A 152 -5.69 0.22 -2.89
C ALA A 152 -6.57 1.26 -2.20
N LEU A 153 -7.83 1.31 -2.59
CA LEU A 153 -8.90 2.02 -1.89
C LEU A 153 -9.92 0.99 -1.43
N THR A 154 -10.44 1.14 -0.21
CA THR A 154 -11.55 0.34 0.30
C THR A 154 -12.68 1.22 0.78
N PHE A 155 -13.91 0.79 0.54
CA PHE A 155 -15.11 1.43 1.05
C PHE A 155 -16.22 0.40 1.23
N THR A 156 -17.19 0.74 2.08
CA THR A 156 -18.34 -0.11 2.37
C THR A 156 -19.59 0.45 1.70
N VAL A 157 -20.39 -0.44 1.11
CA VAL A 157 -21.69 -0.11 0.54
C VAL A 157 -22.81 -0.59 1.47
N LYS A 158 -23.99 0.00 1.33
CA LYS A 158 -25.16 -0.33 2.12
C LYS A 158 -25.53 -1.81 1.89
N PRO A 159 -25.80 -2.60 2.94
CA PRO A 159 -26.24 -3.97 2.79
C PRO A 159 -27.43 -4.09 1.84
N GLY A 160 -27.41 -5.08 0.95
CA GLY A 160 -28.43 -5.32 -0.08
C GLY A 160 -28.21 -4.55 -1.40
N SER A 161 -27.22 -3.65 -1.48
CA SER A 161 -26.87 -2.93 -2.71
C SER A 161 -25.76 -3.59 -3.54
N GLU A 162 -25.20 -4.71 -3.06
CA GLU A 162 -23.96 -5.32 -3.57
C GLU A 162 -24.05 -5.63 -5.06
N LYS A 163 -25.16 -6.24 -5.51
CA LYS A 163 -25.37 -6.56 -6.93
C LYS A 163 -25.48 -5.34 -7.83
N ALA A 164 -26.11 -4.27 -7.34
CA ALA A 164 -26.24 -3.03 -8.10
C ALA A 164 -24.88 -2.32 -8.24
N VAL A 165 -24.13 -2.27 -7.14
CA VAL A 165 -22.78 -1.71 -7.08
C VAL A 165 -21.81 -2.50 -7.96
N ALA A 166 -21.82 -3.83 -7.87
CA ALA A 166 -20.99 -4.70 -8.71
C ALA A 166 -21.23 -4.44 -10.20
N LYS A 167 -22.50 -4.29 -10.61
CA LYS A 167 -22.84 -3.96 -11.99
C LYS A 167 -22.30 -2.60 -12.42
N ILE A 168 -22.48 -1.56 -11.60
CA ILE A 168 -21.95 -0.21 -11.88
C ILE A 168 -20.43 -0.24 -12.05
N LEU A 169 -19.72 -0.97 -11.19
CA LEU A 169 -18.26 -1.07 -11.21
C LEU A 169 -17.72 -1.97 -12.34
N ALA A 170 -18.49 -2.94 -12.80
CA ALA A 170 -18.12 -3.81 -13.91
C ALA A 170 -18.26 -3.13 -15.28
N ASP A 171 -19.34 -2.36 -15.48
CA ASP A 171 -19.82 -1.98 -16.82
C ASP A 171 -19.20 -0.67 -17.37
N TYR A 172 -18.37 0.04 -16.60
CA TYR A 172 -17.86 1.34 -17.03
C TYR A 172 -16.68 1.26 -18.00
N ALA A 173 -16.57 2.27 -18.87
CA ALA A 173 -15.48 2.39 -19.84
C ALA A 173 -14.14 2.64 -19.13
N SER A 174 -13.08 1.97 -19.59
CA SER A 174 -11.74 2.18 -19.04
C SER A 174 -11.30 3.63 -19.29
N PRO A 175 -10.81 4.35 -18.26
CA PRO A 175 -10.23 5.68 -18.44
C PRO A 175 -8.96 5.61 -19.30
N ASP A 176 -8.58 6.73 -19.91
CA ASP A 176 -7.26 6.87 -20.53
C ASP A 176 -6.18 6.64 -19.45
N PRO A 177 -5.34 5.60 -19.59
CA PRO A 177 -4.32 5.31 -18.59
C PRO A 177 -3.09 6.21 -18.69
N GLN A 178 -2.90 6.98 -19.77
CA GLN A 178 -1.70 7.79 -19.99
C GLN A 178 -1.87 9.19 -19.40
N VAL A 179 -1.07 9.52 -18.38
CA VAL A 179 -1.10 10.84 -17.74
C VAL A 179 -0.12 11.78 -18.42
N ASP A 180 1.13 11.34 -18.55
CA ASP A 180 2.25 12.05 -19.15
C ASP A 180 3.35 11.03 -19.54
N ASP A 181 4.45 11.48 -20.14
CA ASP A 181 5.53 10.61 -20.64
C ASP A 181 6.12 9.64 -19.58
N ALA A 182 6.03 9.98 -18.29
CA ALA A 182 6.59 9.19 -17.18
C ALA A 182 5.52 8.48 -16.32
N THR A 183 4.26 8.92 -16.40
CA THR A 183 3.18 8.48 -15.51
C THR A 183 2.06 7.77 -16.26
N ARG A 184 1.77 6.54 -15.84
CA ARG A 184 0.75 5.69 -16.46
C ARG A 184 0.06 4.78 -15.44
N LEU A 185 -1.25 4.66 -15.55
CA LEU A 185 -2.04 3.63 -14.90
C LEU A 185 -1.79 2.27 -15.59
N ILE A 186 -1.25 1.31 -14.84
CA ILE A 186 -0.83 0.00 -15.35
C ILE A 186 -1.97 -1.01 -15.25
N ARG A 187 -2.62 -1.09 -14.09
CA ARG A 187 -3.70 -2.05 -13.83
C ARG A 187 -4.67 -1.49 -12.80
N THR A 188 -5.95 -1.80 -12.97
CA THR A 188 -6.99 -1.53 -11.97
C THR A 188 -7.84 -2.77 -11.81
N SER A 189 -7.87 -3.29 -10.59
CA SER A 189 -8.62 -4.49 -10.23
C SER A 189 -9.60 -4.15 -9.12
N LEU A 190 -10.86 -4.55 -9.25
CA LEU A 190 -11.93 -4.30 -8.29
C LEU A 190 -12.48 -5.62 -7.80
N PHE A 191 -12.57 -5.75 -6.48
CA PHE A 191 -13.06 -6.94 -5.80
C PHE A 191 -14.12 -6.57 -4.78
N MET A 192 -15.03 -7.52 -4.52
CA MET A 192 -16.05 -7.40 -3.48
C MET A 192 -16.03 -8.60 -2.54
N HIS A 193 -16.18 -8.35 -1.25
CA HIS A 193 -16.45 -9.38 -0.24
C HIS A 193 -17.61 -8.88 0.61
N GLY A 194 -18.77 -9.55 0.48
CA GLY A 194 -20.03 -9.00 0.97
C GLY A 194 -20.26 -7.58 0.45
N ASN A 195 -20.45 -6.63 1.37
CA ASN A 195 -20.64 -5.22 1.08
C ASN A 195 -19.35 -4.38 1.10
N ARG A 196 -18.18 -5.01 1.24
CA ARG A 196 -16.88 -4.34 1.17
C ARG A 196 -16.34 -4.36 -0.25
N VAL A 197 -15.98 -3.18 -0.76
CA VAL A 197 -15.32 -3.01 -2.06
C VAL A 197 -13.83 -2.73 -1.84
N VAL A 198 -12.97 -3.34 -2.65
CA VAL A 198 -11.54 -3.04 -2.72
C VAL A 198 -11.15 -2.76 -4.16
N ARG A 199 -10.60 -1.58 -4.41
CA ARG A 199 -10.04 -1.14 -5.70
C ARG A 199 -8.53 -1.12 -5.61
N ALA A 200 -7.85 -2.11 -6.17
CA ALA A 200 -6.40 -2.14 -6.31
C ALA A 200 -5.96 -1.40 -7.58
N ILE A 201 -4.93 -0.57 -7.45
CA ILE A 201 -4.45 0.37 -8.47
C ILE A 201 -2.92 0.23 -8.55
N GLU A 202 -2.43 -0.01 -9.76
CA GLU A 202 -1.00 -0.09 -10.07
C GLU A 202 -0.62 1.05 -11.01
N VAL A 203 0.37 1.84 -10.62
CA VAL A 203 0.81 3.04 -11.36
C VAL A 203 2.32 3.00 -11.54
N ARG A 204 2.78 3.28 -12.76
CA ARG A 204 4.19 3.63 -13.02
C ARG A 204 4.29 5.16 -13.00
N GLY A 205 5.27 5.73 -12.30
CA GLY A 205 5.41 7.18 -12.16
C GLY A 205 4.72 7.73 -10.91
N ASP A 206 4.01 8.85 -11.03
CA ASP A 206 3.38 9.54 -9.88
C ASP A 206 1.94 9.05 -9.62
N LEU A 207 1.74 8.39 -8.47
CA LEU A 207 0.42 7.89 -8.05
C LEU A 207 -0.61 9.01 -7.93
N LEU A 208 -0.27 10.14 -7.33
CA LEU A 208 -1.22 11.21 -7.07
C LEU A 208 -1.63 11.91 -8.38
N ALA A 209 -0.67 12.13 -9.29
CA ALA A 209 -0.95 12.63 -10.62
C ALA A 209 -1.88 11.67 -11.40
N ALA A 210 -1.64 10.36 -11.32
CA ALA A 210 -2.50 9.36 -11.94
C ALA A 210 -3.91 9.34 -11.37
N LEU A 211 -4.06 9.36 -10.03
CA LEU A 211 -5.39 9.40 -9.40
C LEU A 211 -6.14 10.69 -9.75
N ARG A 212 -5.48 11.85 -9.74
CA ARG A 212 -6.08 13.15 -10.14
C ARG A 212 -6.48 13.17 -11.61
N HIS A 213 -5.67 12.57 -12.49
CA HIS A 213 -5.97 12.46 -13.92
C HIS A 213 -7.22 11.59 -14.15
N VAL A 214 -7.24 10.39 -13.58
CA VAL A 214 -8.37 9.43 -13.70
C VAL A 214 -9.65 10.01 -13.11
N ALA A 215 -9.60 10.66 -11.94
CA ALA A 215 -10.77 11.24 -11.28
C ALA A 215 -11.49 12.34 -12.09
N ARG A 216 -10.77 13.01 -13.01
CA ARG A 216 -11.35 14.07 -13.86
C ARG A 216 -12.06 13.54 -15.10
N GLN A 217 -11.90 12.26 -15.43
CA GLN A 217 -12.45 11.69 -16.65
C GLN A 217 -13.97 11.44 -16.54
N PRO A 218 -14.77 11.76 -17.57
CA PRO A 218 -16.23 11.67 -17.50
C PRO A 218 -16.77 10.29 -17.11
N GLU A 219 -16.17 9.23 -17.64
CA GLU A 219 -16.52 7.83 -17.37
C GLU A 219 -16.30 7.45 -15.90
N VAL A 220 -15.27 7.99 -15.26
CA VAL A 220 -15.00 7.77 -13.84
C VAL A 220 -15.97 8.59 -13.00
N ARG A 221 -16.18 9.87 -13.33
CA ARG A 221 -17.16 10.71 -12.64
C ARG A 221 -18.56 10.12 -12.64
N ALA A 222 -19.02 9.62 -13.79
CA ALA A 222 -20.33 8.98 -13.91
C ALA A 222 -20.48 7.75 -13.00
N VAL A 223 -19.42 6.95 -12.85
CA VAL A 223 -19.41 5.78 -11.96
C VAL A 223 -19.43 6.20 -10.49
N GLU A 224 -18.60 7.17 -10.12
CA GLU A 224 -18.54 7.67 -8.75
C GLU A 224 -19.89 8.29 -8.33
N GLU A 225 -20.51 9.09 -9.20
CA GLU A 225 -21.86 9.64 -9.01
C GLU A 225 -22.93 8.54 -8.88
N ALA A 226 -22.87 7.51 -9.73
CA ALA A 226 -23.81 6.39 -9.68
C ALA A 226 -23.68 5.55 -8.41
N ILE A 227 -22.49 5.47 -7.81
CA ILE A 227 -22.25 4.71 -6.58
C ILE A 227 -22.66 5.47 -5.32
N ASN A 228 -22.63 6.80 -5.33
CA ASN A 228 -22.85 7.65 -4.15
C ASN A 228 -24.11 7.28 -3.33
N PRO A 229 -25.28 6.97 -3.93
CA PRO A 229 -26.47 6.59 -3.16
C PRO A 229 -26.32 5.29 -2.35
N TYR A 230 -25.39 4.42 -2.75
CA TYR A 230 -25.16 3.11 -2.16
C TYR A 230 -24.04 3.09 -1.12
N LEU A 231 -23.28 4.16 -0.96
CA LEU A 231 -22.21 4.22 0.04
C LEU A 231 -22.79 4.33 1.46
N GLU A 232 -22.19 3.63 2.42
CA GLU A 232 -22.53 3.83 3.83
C GLU A 232 -22.08 5.20 4.32
N GLN A 233 -20.91 5.63 3.87
CA GLN A 233 -20.35 6.95 4.17
C GLN A 233 -20.57 7.87 2.97
N HIS A 234 -21.30 8.96 3.21
CA HIS A 234 -21.48 9.98 2.19
C HIS A 234 -20.15 10.68 1.90
N ARG A 235 -19.89 10.95 0.61
CA ARG A 235 -18.74 11.73 0.15
C ARG A 235 -19.19 12.70 -0.93
N ASP A 236 -18.51 13.84 -0.95
CA ASP A 236 -18.58 14.80 -2.04
C ASP A 236 -17.18 14.89 -2.65
N LEU A 237 -17.05 14.50 -3.92
CA LEU A 237 -15.76 14.54 -4.62
C LEU A 237 -15.52 15.87 -5.33
N ASP A 238 -16.52 16.75 -5.41
CA ASP A 238 -16.38 18.10 -5.96
C ASP A 238 -15.91 19.10 -4.87
N ASP A 239 -16.08 18.77 -3.58
CA ASP A 239 -15.48 19.50 -2.47
C ASP A 239 -14.06 18.95 -2.14
N PRO A 240 -12.99 19.77 -2.27
CA PRO A 240 -11.62 19.32 -2.03
C PRO A 240 -11.37 18.76 -0.62
N GLU A 241 -12.02 19.32 0.40
CA GLU A 241 -11.84 18.85 1.78
C GLU A 241 -12.52 17.50 2.01
N SER A 242 -13.79 17.36 1.61
CA SER A 242 -14.52 16.10 1.63
C SER A 242 -13.80 15.00 0.83
N ALA A 243 -13.29 15.33 -0.35
CA ALA A 243 -12.49 14.41 -1.17
C ALA A 243 -11.20 13.96 -0.44
N ARG A 244 -10.45 14.89 0.16
CA ARG A 244 -9.21 14.59 0.89
C ARG A 244 -9.49 13.69 2.09
N VAL A 245 -10.51 13.98 2.88
CA VAL A 245 -10.93 13.14 4.02
C VAL A 245 -11.36 11.75 3.54
N PHE A 246 -12.15 11.67 2.46
CA PHE A 246 -12.55 10.41 1.88
C PHE A 246 -11.35 9.57 1.42
N PHE A 247 -10.43 10.12 0.62
CA PHE A 247 -9.25 9.38 0.17
C PHE A 247 -8.36 8.98 1.36
N THR A 248 -8.23 9.83 2.37
CA THR A 248 -7.49 9.50 3.59
C THR A 248 -8.12 8.33 4.33
N ARG A 249 -9.46 8.25 4.40
CA ARG A 249 -10.19 7.15 5.05
C ARG A 249 -10.25 5.87 4.21
N ALA A 250 -10.37 6.02 2.90
CA ALA A 250 -10.48 4.91 1.97
C ALA A 250 -9.10 4.30 1.63
N ALA A 251 -8.00 5.03 1.86
CA ALA A 251 -6.66 4.55 1.54
C ALA A 251 -6.33 3.23 2.26
N LEU A 252 -5.91 2.26 1.46
CA LEU A 252 -5.43 0.95 1.87
C LEU A 252 -4.02 0.77 1.26
N PRO A 253 -2.98 1.31 1.91
CA PRO A 253 -1.62 1.31 1.35
C PRO A 253 -1.03 -0.10 1.27
N ALA A 254 -0.18 -0.33 0.27
CA ALA A 254 0.62 -1.55 0.19
C ALA A 254 1.70 -1.52 1.28
N VAL A 255 1.73 -2.55 2.11
CA VAL A 255 2.73 -2.76 3.17
C VAL A 255 3.76 -3.81 2.77
N HIS A 256 3.41 -4.68 1.82
CA HIS A 256 4.31 -5.68 1.28
C HIS A 256 3.99 -5.95 -0.19
N HIS A 257 5.03 -6.19 -0.98
CA HIS A 257 4.93 -6.74 -2.32
C HIS A 257 6.14 -7.61 -2.62
N VAL A 258 5.89 -8.78 -3.20
CA VAL A 258 6.92 -9.68 -3.68
C VAL A 258 6.54 -10.27 -5.04
N THR A 259 7.57 -10.61 -5.81
CA THR A 259 7.45 -11.32 -7.09
C THR A 259 8.37 -12.55 -7.08
N SER A 260 7.89 -13.65 -7.66
CA SER A 260 8.73 -14.78 -8.03
C SER A 260 9.55 -14.45 -9.29
N ASP A 261 10.65 -15.16 -9.51
CA ASP A 261 11.50 -14.97 -10.70
C ASP A 261 10.81 -15.40 -12.02
N GLU A 262 9.73 -16.19 -11.95
CA GLU A 262 8.98 -16.65 -13.13
C GLU A 262 7.78 -15.76 -13.44
N ALA A 263 7.79 -15.16 -14.64
CA ALA A 263 6.61 -14.52 -15.20
C ALA A 263 5.73 -15.55 -15.91
N SER A 264 4.43 -15.57 -15.59
CA SER A 264 3.43 -16.32 -16.37
C SER A 264 2.39 -15.36 -16.94
N PRO A 265 2.21 -15.30 -18.27
CA PRO A 265 1.17 -14.47 -18.88
C PRO A 265 -0.24 -14.94 -18.51
N ASP A 266 -0.39 -16.22 -18.18
CA ASP A 266 -1.67 -16.86 -17.85
C ASP A 266 -2.04 -16.70 -16.37
N ALA A 267 -1.24 -15.97 -15.58
CA ALA A 267 -1.49 -15.76 -14.17
C ALA A 267 -2.84 -15.07 -13.93
N VAL A 268 -3.66 -15.69 -13.08
CA VAL A 268 -4.98 -15.18 -12.71
C VAL A 268 -4.89 -14.44 -11.39
N ARG A 269 -5.48 -13.25 -11.35
CA ARG A 269 -5.47 -12.40 -10.17
C ARG A 269 -6.63 -12.70 -9.24
N HIS A 270 -6.33 -12.82 -7.97
CA HIS A 270 -7.28 -13.05 -6.90
C HIS A 270 -7.01 -12.10 -5.74
N ALA A 271 -8.05 -11.70 -5.03
CA ALA A 271 -7.94 -10.98 -3.77
C ALA A 271 -8.52 -11.82 -2.62
N LEU A 272 -7.83 -11.79 -1.49
CA LEU A 272 -8.21 -12.44 -0.25
C LEU A 272 -8.36 -11.38 0.83
N TYR A 273 -9.51 -11.35 1.49
CA TYR A 273 -9.81 -10.46 2.60
C TYR A 273 -9.60 -11.20 3.92
N TYR A 274 -8.77 -10.62 4.78
CA TYR A 274 -8.46 -11.10 6.11
C TYR A 274 -8.81 -10.01 7.13
N PRO A 275 -10.05 -9.95 7.63
CA PRO A 275 -10.36 -9.08 8.74
C PRO A 275 -9.61 -9.58 9.97
N ALA A 276 -8.88 -8.69 10.61
CA ALA A 276 -8.18 -9.00 11.84
C ALA A 276 -9.05 -8.68 13.07
N VAL A 277 -8.76 -9.33 14.18
CA VAL A 277 -9.22 -8.88 15.50
C VAL A 277 -8.69 -7.47 15.79
N GLU A 278 -9.37 -6.73 16.66
CA GLU A 278 -9.02 -5.33 16.98
C GLU A 278 -7.53 -5.15 17.32
N GLY A 279 -6.85 -4.28 16.57
CA GLY A 279 -5.41 -4.01 16.71
C GLY A 279 -4.49 -5.09 16.14
N GLY A 280 -5.04 -6.16 15.57
CA GLY A 280 -4.30 -7.30 15.03
C GLY A 280 -3.84 -7.12 13.58
N GLY A 281 -4.40 -6.16 12.83
CA GLY A 281 -4.19 -6.06 11.38
C GLY A 281 -2.74 -5.90 10.94
N MET A 282 -1.94 -5.09 11.65
CA MET A 282 -0.52 -4.90 11.31
C MET A 282 0.30 -6.20 11.51
N ARG A 283 0.05 -6.91 12.61
CA ARG A 283 0.73 -8.19 12.90
C ARG A 283 0.32 -9.28 11.92
N LEU A 284 -0.96 -9.33 11.54
CA LEU A 284 -1.46 -10.25 10.53
C LEU A 284 -0.80 -10.00 9.17
N ALA A 285 -0.71 -8.74 8.75
CA ALA A 285 -0.04 -8.36 7.50
C ALA A 285 1.46 -8.72 7.52
N GLU A 286 2.14 -8.56 8.65
CA GLU A 286 3.54 -8.96 8.80
C GLU A 286 3.73 -10.48 8.64
N LEU A 287 2.89 -11.30 9.28
CA LEU A 287 2.95 -12.76 9.17
C LEU A 287 2.71 -13.23 7.73
N LEU A 288 1.71 -12.66 7.05
CA LEU A 288 1.44 -12.95 5.65
C LEU A 288 2.62 -12.53 4.75
N ALA A 289 3.26 -11.38 5.02
CA ALA A 289 4.42 -10.91 4.26
C ALA A 289 5.62 -11.87 4.40
N GLN A 290 5.84 -12.42 5.60
CA GLN A 290 6.89 -13.41 5.83
C GLN A 290 6.61 -14.72 5.07
N GLN A 291 5.35 -15.10 4.92
CA GLN A 291 4.95 -16.27 4.13
C GLN A 291 5.15 -16.01 2.63
N ASP A 292 4.76 -14.84 2.15
CA ASP A 292 4.95 -14.41 0.76
C ASP A 292 6.42 -14.41 0.34
N GLU A 293 7.31 -13.94 1.21
CA GLU A 293 8.76 -14.01 1.00
C GLU A 293 9.28 -15.44 0.83
N VAL A 294 8.73 -16.40 1.60
CA VAL A 294 9.11 -17.81 1.47
C VAL A 294 8.55 -18.38 0.18
N ALA A 295 7.29 -18.12 -0.13
CA ALA A 295 6.63 -18.61 -1.34
C ALA A 295 7.30 -18.09 -2.62
N ALA A 296 7.69 -16.81 -2.66
CA ALA A 296 8.34 -16.20 -3.82
C ALA A 296 9.73 -16.77 -4.13
N ARG A 297 10.38 -17.41 -3.14
CA ARG A 297 11.69 -18.08 -3.29
C ARG A 297 11.55 -19.55 -3.68
N ASP A 298 10.35 -20.11 -3.61
CA ASP A 298 10.07 -21.48 -4.03
C ASP A 298 9.62 -21.48 -5.50
N PRO A 299 10.41 -22.05 -6.44
CA PRO A 299 10.02 -22.13 -7.86
C PRO A 299 8.76 -22.97 -8.09
N HIS A 300 8.37 -23.81 -7.12
CA HIS A 300 7.16 -24.63 -7.19
C HIS A 300 5.93 -23.95 -6.59
N SER A 301 6.10 -22.75 -6.01
CA SER A 301 4.97 -21.98 -5.50
C SER A 301 4.00 -21.63 -6.64
N PRO A 302 2.68 -21.82 -6.45
CA PRO A 302 1.68 -21.39 -7.42
C PRO A 302 1.53 -19.85 -7.42
N VAL A 303 1.96 -19.17 -6.36
CA VAL A 303 1.86 -17.71 -6.19
C VAL A 303 3.06 -17.03 -6.85
N LEU A 304 2.80 -16.28 -7.92
CA LEU A 304 3.83 -15.60 -8.71
C LEU A 304 4.05 -14.16 -8.26
N HIS A 305 2.98 -13.49 -7.85
CA HIS A 305 3.02 -12.16 -7.27
C HIS A 305 2.13 -12.13 -6.04
N SER A 306 2.57 -11.42 -5.01
CA SER A 306 1.72 -11.08 -3.88
C SER A 306 1.89 -9.62 -3.50
N THR A 307 0.79 -8.95 -3.18
CA THR A 307 0.77 -7.62 -2.58
C THR A 307 -0.18 -7.62 -1.41
N ILE A 308 0.31 -7.21 -0.24
CA ILE A 308 -0.50 -7.06 0.96
C ILE A 308 -0.77 -5.57 1.16
N PHE A 309 -2.04 -5.24 1.26
CA PHE A 309 -2.52 -3.93 1.64
C PHE A 309 -3.10 -4.01 3.06
N GLN A 310 -2.81 -3.02 3.88
CA GLN A 310 -3.27 -3.01 5.27
C GLN A 310 -3.62 -1.60 5.73
N ARG A 311 -4.70 -1.51 6.49
CA ARG A 311 -5.11 -0.33 7.25
C ARG A 311 -5.98 -0.79 8.40
N ASP A 312 -5.70 -0.31 9.61
CA ASP A 312 -6.39 -0.74 10.83
C ASP A 312 -6.44 -2.28 10.87
N ASP A 313 -7.63 -2.88 11.02
CA ASP A 313 -7.83 -4.33 11.03
C ASP A 313 -8.28 -4.91 9.69
N VAL A 314 -8.19 -4.12 8.61
CA VAL A 314 -8.46 -4.56 7.24
C VAL A 314 -7.14 -4.96 6.60
N VAL A 315 -6.96 -6.27 6.36
CA VAL A 315 -5.85 -6.80 5.57
C VAL A 315 -6.40 -7.41 4.27
N VAL A 316 -5.85 -7.00 3.14
CA VAL A 316 -6.19 -7.56 1.83
C VAL A 316 -4.92 -8.02 1.15
N ARG A 317 -4.89 -9.28 0.73
CA ARG A 317 -3.79 -9.86 -0.04
C ARG A 317 -4.23 -10.11 -1.47
N LEU A 318 -3.55 -9.46 -2.41
CA LEU A 318 -3.74 -9.64 -3.83
C LEU A 318 -2.67 -10.60 -4.33
N VAL A 319 -3.07 -11.72 -4.93
CA VAL A 319 -2.16 -12.74 -5.46
C VAL A 319 -2.41 -12.97 -6.94
N ASP A 320 -1.34 -13.09 -7.72
CA ASP A 320 -1.38 -13.60 -9.08
C ASP A 320 -0.91 -15.05 -9.05
N VAL A 321 -1.77 -15.99 -9.44
CA VAL A 321 -1.57 -17.44 -9.31
C VAL A 321 -1.46 -18.06 -10.69
N ARG A 322 -0.52 -19.00 -10.88
CA ARG A 322 -0.29 -19.68 -12.18
C ARG A 322 -1.47 -20.51 -12.65
N ASP A 323 -2.08 -21.25 -11.73
CA ASP A 323 -3.19 -22.15 -11.96
C ASP A 323 -4.44 -21.68 -11.20
N ALA A 324 -5.52 -22.47 -11.23
CA ALA A 324 -6.69 -22.18 -10.41
C ALA A 324 -6.30 -22.09 -8.92
N ILE A 325 -6.77 -21.03 -8.26
CA ILE A 325 -6.50 -20.76 -6.84
C ILE A 325 -6.86 -21.93 -5.90
N ASP A 326 -7.81 -22.78 -6.31
CA ASP A 326 -8.30 -23.91 -5.55
C ASP A 326 -7.43 -25.18 -5.69
N THR A 327 -6.37 -25.14 -6.53
CA THR A 327 -5.48 -26.28 -6.79
C THR A 327 -4.60 -26.61 -5.59
N ASP A 328 -4.04 -25.59 -4.94
CA ASP A 328 -3.28 -25.72 -3.70
C ASP A 328 -3.64 -24.59 -2.71
N PRO A 329 -4.77 -24.73 -2.00
CA PRO A 329 -5.23 -23.71 -1.05
C PRO A 329 -4.24 -23.43 0.08
N VAL A 330 -3.43 -24.43 0.47
CA VAL A 330 -2.44 -24.29 1.54
C VAL A 330 -1.34 -23.33 1.13
N GLN A 331 -0.77 -23.54 -0.07
CA GLN A 331 0.27 -22.67 -0.59
C GLN A 331 -0.25 -21.27 -0.92
N VAL A 332 -1.44 -21.17 -1.53
CA VAL A 332 -2.06 -19.88 -1.81
C VAL A 332 -2.28 -19.08 -0.54
N LEU A 333 -2.82 -19.69 0.52
CA LEU A 333 -3.04 -19.00 1.80
C LEU A 333 -1.76 -18.73 2.60
N GLY A 334 -0.62 -19.32 2.21
CA GLY A 334 0.64 -19.22 2.94
C GLY A 334 0.68 -20.09 4.22
N LEU A 335 -0.26 -21.02 4.39
CA LEU A 335 -0.48 -21.80 5.62
C LEU A 335 0.27 -23.15 5.63
N THR A 336 1.42 -23.22 4.98
CA THR A 336 2.22 -24.46 4.86
C THR A 336 2.80 -24.94 6.18
N ASP A 337 3.05 -24.01 7.12
CA ASP A 337 3.50 -24.30 8.48
C ASP A 337 2.35 -24.23 9.48
N ARG A 338 2.16 -25.31 10.26
CA ARG A 338 1.02 -25.44 11.19
C ARG A 338 1.06 -24.42 12.33
N ALA A 339 2.24 -24.08 12.84
CA ALA A 339 2.35 -23.12 13.94
C ALA A 339 2.00 -21.70 13.44
N ARG A 340 2.55 -21.30 12.30
CA ARG A 340 2.21 -20.03 11.63
C ARG A 340 0.74 -19.97 11.22
N ALA A 341 0.16 -21.09 10.78
CA ALA A 341 -1.25 -21.14 10.46
C ALA A 341 -2.12 -20.89 11.69
N ALA A 342 -1.77 -21.45 12.84
CA ALA A 342 -2.46 -21.16 14.10
C ALA A 342 -2.32 -19.68 14.49
N GLU A 343 -1.14 -19.06 14.32
CA GLU A 343 -0.94 -17.62 14.58
C GLU A 343 -1.80 -16.73 13.67
N VAL A 344 -1.81 -17.02 12.36
CA VAL A 344 -2.65 -16.28 11.39
C VAL A 344 -4.12 -16.42 11.75
N THR A 345 -4.60 -17.65 11.99
CA THR A 345 -6.00 -17.89 12.31
C THR A 345 -6.43 -17.24 13.63
N ALA A 346 -5.55 -17.21 14.64
CA ALA A 346 -5.84 -16.55 15.92
C ALA A 346 -5.98 -15.02 15.81
N LEU A 347 -5.44 -14.42 14.74
CA LEU A 347 -5.58 -13.00 14.47
C LEU A 347 -6.77 -12.66 13.58
N LEU A 348 -7.49 -13.65 13.03
CA LEU A 348 -8.67 -13.40 12.20
C LEU A 348 -9.91 -13.11 13.04
N ASP A 349 -10.67 -12.09 12.63
CA ASP A 349 -12.00 -11.85 13.14
C ASP A 349 -12.99 -12.79 12.44
N GLY A 350 -13.35 -13.85 13.15
CA GLY A 350 -14.28 -14.85 12.66
C GLY A 350 -15.70 -14.33 12.45
N ASP A 351 -16.18 -13.44 13.31
CA ASP A 351 -17.54 -12.89 13.20
C ASP A 351 -17.70 -12.11 11.89
N VAL A 352 -16.67 -11.35 11.50
CA VAL A 352 -16.64 -10.63 10.22
C VAL A 352 -16.52 -11.57 9.02
N LEU A 353 -15.79 -12.70 9.16
CA LEU A 353 -15.70 -13.74 8.13
C LEU A 353 -16.95 -14.64 8.05
N GLY A 354 -17.88 -14.52 9.00
CA GLY A 354 -19.07 -15.37 9.09
C GLY A 354 -18.78 -16.79 9.58
N ALA A 355 -17.73 -16.98 10.38
CA ALA A 355 -17.34 -18.26 10.97
C ALA A 355 -16.82 -18.09 12.41
N ASP A 356 -17.18 -18.98 13.34
CA ASP A 356 -16.61 -18.95 14.70
C ASP A 356 -15.08 -19.17 14.66
N ALA A 357 -14.32 -18.54 15.55
CA ALA A 357 -12.88 -18.69 15.70
C ALA A 357 -12.46 -20.16 15.89
N ALA A 358 -13.24 -20.95 16.63
CA ALA A 358 -12.99 -22.39 16.77
C ALA A 358 -13.17 -23.14 15.43
N ALA A 359 -14.19 -22.75 14.65
CA ALA A 359 -14.45 -23.32 13.33
C ALA A 359 -13.37 -22.93 12.31
N LEU A 360 -12.77 -21.74 12.43
CA LEU A 360 -11.65 -21.31 11.58
C LEU A 360 -10.37 -22.13 11.86
N LEU A 361 -10.07 -22.43 13.12
CA LEU A 361 -8.93 -23.27 13.50
C LEU A 361 -9.06 -24.72 13.02
N ASP A 362 -10.28 -25.25 13.04
CA ASP A 362 -10.59 -26.59 12.56
C ASP A 362 -10.90 -26.63 11.05
N SER A 363 -11.03 -25.47 10.40
CA SER A 363 -11.37 -25.41 8.98
C SER A 363 -10.24 -25.96 8.13
N ALA A 364 -10.60 -26.81 7.17
CA ALA A 364 -9.66 -27.21 6.13
C ALA A 364 -9.22 -25.94 5.35
N PRO A 365 -7.97 -25.85 4.89
CA PRO A 365 -7.45 -24.72 4.11
C PRO A 365 -8.36 -24.29 2.95
N ALA A 366 -9.04 -25.22 2.29
CA ALA A 366 -10.02 -24.92 1.24
C ALA A 366 -11.25 -24.13 1.75
N GLY A 367 -11.71 -24.41 2.98
CA GLY A 367 -12.79 -23.69 3.63
C GLY A 367 -12.41 -22.25 3.95
N LEU A 368 -11.23 -22.05 4.55
CA LEU A 368 -10.71 -20.71 4.82
C LEU A 368 -10.47 -19.91 3.53
N LEU A 369 -9.96 -20.55 2.48
CA LEU A 369 -9.81 -19.92 1.17
C LEU A 369 -11.16 -19.43 0.64
N THR A 370 -12.20 -20.25 0.76
CA THR A 370 -13.56 -19.88 0.33
C THR A 370 -14.09 -18.68 1.11
N LEU A 371 -13.88 -18.64 2.43
CA LEU A 371 -14.32 -17.54 3.30
C LEU A 371 -13.56 -16.23 3.04
N ALA A 372 -12.26 -16.31 2.78
CA ALA A 372 -11.42 -15.13 2.55
C ALA A 372 -11.53 -14.60 1.11
N ARG A 373 -11.91 -15.43 0.13
CA ARG A 373 -11.92 -15.06 -1.28
C ARG A 373 -12.88 -13.92 -1.58
N MET A 374 -12.36 -12.90 -2.25
CA MET A 374 -13.18 -11.82 -2.80
C MET A 374 -13.61 -12.14 -4.24
N GLU A 375 -14.83 -11.75 -4.60
CA GLU A 375 -15.34 -11.84 -5.96
C GLU A 375 -14.70 -10.76 -6.84
N LEU A 376 -14.15 -11.16 -7.99
CA LEU A 376 -13.62 -10.22 -8.98
C LEU A 376 -14.78 -9.55 -9.72
N VAL A 377 -14.83 -8.22 -9.65
CA VAL A 377 -15.81 -7.40 -10.38
C VAL A 377 -15.27 -6.98 -11.74
N THR A 378 -14.03 -6.50 -11.78
CA THR A 378 -13.37 -6.11 -13.03
C THR A 378 -11.86 -6.06 -12.85
N ASP A 379 -11.12 -6.44 -13.88
CA ASP A 379 -9.68 -6.38 -13.93
C ASP A 379 -9.26 -5.81 -15.29
N ARG A 380 -8.71 -4.60 -15.27
CA ARG A 380 -8.35 -3.85 -16.47
C ARG A 380 -6.85 -3.63 -16.49
N ARG A 381 -6.20 -4.03 -17.58
CA ARG A 381 -4.78 -3.79 -17.84
C ARG A 381 -4.62 -2.71 -18.91
N SER A 382 -3.61 -1.86 -18.74
CA SER A 382 -3.22 -0.89 -19.76
C SER A 382 -2.81 -1.65 -21.04
N PRO A 383 -3.25 -1.23 -22.25
CA PRO A 383 -2.91 -1.91 -23.51
C PRO A 383 -1.41 -1.96 -23.85
N ARG A 384 -0.55 -1.33 -23.04
CA ARG A 384 0.92 -1.23 -23.18
C ARG A 384 1.65 -1.39 -21.83
N ALA A 385 1.02 -2.04 -20.84
CA ALA A 385 1.53 -2.24 -19.48
C ALA A 385 2.82 -3.05 -19.44
#